data_AF-A0A964MX93-F1
#
_entry.id   AF-A0A964MX93-F1
#
_cell.length_a   1.000
_cell.length_b   1.000
_cell.length_c   1.000
_cell.angle_alpha   90.00
_cell.angle_beta   90.00
_cell.angle_gamma   90.00
#
_symmetry.space_group_name_H-M   'P 1'
#
loop_
_entity.id
_entity.type
_entity.pdbx_description
1 polymer ?
#
loop_
_entity_poly.entity_id
_entity_poly.type
_entity_poly.pdbx_seq_one_letter_code
_entity_poly.pdbx_strand_id
1 'polypeptide(L)'
;MTCRSCNAIIADKAIVCYKCGTPTMETPAVVARPQPRSRAAVGLVGVAITALSAWLVPMTPEGTWMRWAAWAAVPVATYLTARLIRGSGSGKMLRR
;
A
#
# COMPACT_ATOMS: atom_id res chain seq x y z
N MET A 1 -26.70 0.06 30.06
CA MET A 1 -25.37 0.11 30.72
C MET A 1 -25.30 1.29 31.70
N THR A 2 -24.30 1.36 32.59
CA THR A 2 -24.13 2.47 33.57
C THR A 2 -22.87 3.29 33.31
N CYS A 3 -22.95 4.60 33.53
CA CYS A 3 -21.81 5.50 33.45
C CYS A 3 -20.77 5.17 34.53
N ARG A 4 -19.49 4.98 34.17
CA ARG A 4 -18.40 4.79 35.15
C ARG A 4 -18.09 6.04 35.98
N SER A 5 -18.41 7.23 35.47
CA SER A 5 -18.10 8.50 36.13
C SER A 5 -19.19 8.96 37.10
N CYS A 6 -20.46 8.85 36.71
CA CYS A 6 -21.57 9.44 37.49
C CYS A 6 -22.71 8.44 37.79
N ASN A 7 -22.54 7.16 37.49
CA ASN A 7 -23.49 6.07 37.73
C ASN A 7 -24.89 6.26 37.11
N ALA A 8 -25.05 7.18 36.15
CA ALA A 8 -26.32 7.32 35.43
C ALA A 8 -26.57 6.08 34.54
N ILE A 9 -27.83 5.68 34.40
CA ILE A 9 -28.25 4.65 33.45
C ILE A 9 -28.24 5.26 32.05
N ILE A 10 -27.53 4.63 31.12
CA ILE A 10 -27.34 5.09 29.74
C ILE A 10 -27.79 4.00 28.76
N ALA A 11 -28.32 4.44 27.61
CA ALA A 11 -28.58 3.59 26.45
C ALA A 11 -27.31 2.87 25.97
N ASP A 12 -27.49 1.66 25.43
CA ASP A 12 -26.40 0.74 25.07
C ASP A 12 -25.41 1.30 24.04
N LYS A 13 -25.89 2.18 23.14
CA LYS A 13 -25.10 2.81 22.06
C LYS A 13 -24.81 4.28 22.29
N ALA A 14 -24.94 4.78 23.51
CA ALA A 14 -24.53 6.16 23.78
C ALA A 14 -23.02 6.30 23.57
N ILE A 15 -22.62 7.39 22.92
CA ILE A 15 -21.21 7.79 22.72
C ILE A 15 -20.76 8.66 23.89
N VAL A 16 -21.70 9.40 24.51
CA VAL A 16 -21.46 10.36 25.58
C VAL A 16 -22.58 10.24 26.63
N CYS A 17 -22.22 10.36 27.91
CA CYS A 17 -23.20 10.43 29.00
C CYS A 17 -23.94 11.77 29.00
N TYR A 18 -25.28 11.74 29.02
CA TYR A 18 -26.11 12.96 29.05
C TYR A 18 -26.00 13.75 30.36
N LYS A 19 -25.55 13.12 31.45
CA LYS A 19 -25.52 13.74 32.78
C LYS A 19 -24.19 14.45 33.08
N CYS A 20 -23.07 13.81 32.77
CA CYS A 20 -21.73 14.33 33.10
C CYS A 20 -20.87 14.64 31.87
N GLY A 21 -21.33 14.33 30.65
CA GLY A 21 -20.58 14.59 29.43
C GLY A 21 -19.39 13.65 29.20
N THR A 22 -19.15 12.64 30.04
CA THR A 22 -18.03 11.72 29.83
C THR A 22 -18.28 10.80 28.64
N PRO A 23 -17.29 10.59 27.75
CA PRO A 23 -17.39 9.62 26.67
C PRO A 23 -17.53 8.21 27.24
N THR A 24 -18.50 7.45 26.73
CA THR A 24 -18.79 6.08 27.17
C THR A 24 -18.06 5.03 26.35
N MET A 25 -17.52 5.41 25.20
CA MET A 25 -16.63 4.55 24.42
C MET A 25 -15.19 4.74 24.88
N GLU A 26 -14.62 3.70 25.48
CA GLU A 26 -13.19 3.43 25.35
C GLU A 26 -12.96 3.16 23.86
N THR A 27 -12.66 4.20 23.09
CA THR A 27 -12.27 4.04 21.69
C THR A 27 -11.11 3.06 21.68
N PRO A 28 -11.26 1.83 21.14
CA PRO A 28 -10.12 0.97 20.97
C PRO A 28 -9.15 1.78 20.12
N ALA A 29 -7.95 2.01 20.63
CA ALA A 29 -6.92 2.72 19.89
C ALA A 29 -6.87 2.08 18.50
N VAL A 30 -7.35 2.80 17.49
CA VAL A 30 -7.33 2.31 16.12
C VAL A 30 -5.85 2.22 15.80
N VAL A 31 -5.30 1.01 15.93
CA VAL A 31 -3.92 0.75 15.57
C VAL A 31 -3.87 1.06 14.08
N ALA A 32 -3.30 2.21 13.75
CA ALA A 32 -3.19 2.68 12.38
C ALA A 32 -2.53 1.55 11.58
N ARG A 33 -3.31 0.90 10.71
CA ARG A 33 -2.79 -0.19 9.89
C ARG A 33 -1.69 0.41 9.04
N PRO A 34 -0.44 -0.09 9.09
CA PRO A 34 0.63 0.46 8.28
C PRO A 34 0.20 0.39 6.81
N GLN A 35 -0.06 1.55 6.21
CA GLN A 35 -0.36 1.64 4.80
C GLN A 35 0.90 1.15 4.06
N PRO A 36 0.81 0.18 3.14
CA PRO A 36 1.99 -0.43 2.54
C PRO A 36 2.66 0.59 1.60
N ARG A 37 3.57 1.39 2.18
CA ARG A 37 4.45 2.37 1.51
C ARG A 37 5.22 1.74 0.34
N SER A 38 5.39 0.41 0.37
CA SER A 38 5.99 -0.40 -0.69
C SER A 38 5.22 -0.34 -2.01
N ARG A 39 3.89 -0.24 -2.02
CA ARG A 39 3.12 -0.21 -3.29
C ARG A 39 3.32 1.11 -4.04
N ALA A 40 3.37 2.23 -3.32
CA ALA A 40 3.63 3.54 -3.90
C ALA A 40 5.08 3.65 -4.41
N ALA A 41 6.05 3.20 -3.60
CA ALA A 41 7.46 3.18 -4.01
C ALA A 41 7.68 2.31 -5.26
N VAL A 42 7.02 1.16 -5.34
CA VAL A 42 7.07 0.26 -6.51
C VAL A 42 6.46 0.92 -7.75
N GLY A 43 5.31 1.57 -7.62
CA GLY A 43 4.71 2.31 -8.73
C GLY A 43 5.66 3.40 -9.25
N LEU A 44 6.30 4.11 -8.34
CA LEU A 44 7.23 5.20 -8.66
C LEU A 44 8.50 4.69 -9.36
N VAL A 45 9.07 3.56 -8.92
CA VAL A 45 10.20 2.90 -9.59
C VAL A 45 9.81 2.39 -10.97
N GLY A 46 8.62 1.78 -11.12
CA GLY A 46 8.11 1.32 -12.41
C GLY A 46 7.99 2.46 -13.43
N VAL A 47 7.41 3.59 -13.01
CA VAL A 47 7.26 4.81 -13.82
C VAL A 47 8.63 5.40 -14.19
N ALA A 48 9.57 5.46 -13.23
CA ALA A 48 10.92 5.97 -13.49
C ALA A 48 11.65 5.13 -14.55
N ILE A 49 11.55 3.79 -14.49
CA ILE A 49 12.17 2.90 -15.48
C ILE A 49 11.53 3.07 -16.86
N THR A 50 10.21 3.24 -16.95
CA THR A 50 9.52 3.47 -18.25
C THR A 50 9.85 4.83 -18.85
N ALA A 51 9.95 5.87 -18.02
CA ALA A 51 10.36 7.19 -18.47
C ALA A 51 11.81 7.18 -18.96
N LEU A 52 12.72 6.52 -18.24
CA LEU A 52 14.12 6.36 -18.63
C LEU A 52 14.26 5.58 -19.94
N SER A 53 13.54 4.46 -20.10
CA SER A 53 13.60 3.69 -21.34
C SER A 53 13.03 4.47 -22.53
N ALA A 54 11.90 5.17 -22.37
CA ALA A 54 11.33 6.01 -23.40
C ALA A 54 12.28 7.14 -23.82
N TRP A 55 13.03 7.70 -22.87
CA TRP A 55 14.01 8.75 -23.14
C TRP A 55 15.30 8.24 -23.78
N LEU A 56 15.74 7.01 -23.47
CA LEU A 56 16.97 6.43 -24.00
C LEU A 56 16.84 5.87 -25.43
N VAL A 57 15.64 5.41 -25.81
CA VAL A 57 15.35 4.84 -27.15
C VAL A 57 15.65 5.80 -28.32
N PRO A 58 15.32 7.10 -28.28
CA PRO A 58 15.67 8.01 -29.38
C PRO A 58 17.19 8.30 -29.50
N MET A 59 18.01 7.95 -28.49
CA MET A 59 19.45 8.23 -28.49
C MET A 59 20.31 7.12 -29.14
N THR A 60 19.73 5.97 -29.53
CA THR A 60 20.52 4.85 -30.08
C THR A 60 20.60 4.87 -31.61
N PRO A 61 21.81 4.94 -32.21
CA PRO A 61 22.00 4.94 -33.66
C PRO A 61 21.80 3.55 -34.27
N GLU A 62 20.78 3.46 -35.14
CA GLU A 62 20.66 2.67 -36.38
C GLU A 62 21.42 1.33 -36.49
N GLY A 63 21.18 0.43 -35.54
CA GLY A 63 21.34 -1.01 -35.74
C GLY A 63 19.98 -1.69 -35.62
N THR A 64 19.38 -2.11 -36.75
CA THR A 64 18.01 -2.65 -36.82
C THR A 64 17.75 -3.82 -35.86
N TRP A 65 18.80 -4.58 -35.52
CA TRP A 65 18.82 -5.66 -34.53
C TRP A 65 18.65 -5.19 -33.06
N MET A 66 19.25 -4.04 -32.70
CA MET A 66 19.23 -3.52 -31.32
C MET A 66 17.88 -2.92 -30.93
N ARG A 67 17.07 -2.46 -31.89
CA ARG A 67 15.71 -1.95 -31.61
C ARG A 67 14.77 -3.06 -31.15
N TRP A 68 14.79 -4.23 -31.80
CA TRP A 68 13.96 -5.36 -31.38
C TRP A 68 14.40 -5.93 -30.03
N ALA A 69 15.70 -6.00 -29.78
CA ALA A 69 16.24 -6.40 -28.49
C ALA A 69 15.85 -5.42 -27.36
N ALA A 70 15.89 -4.11 -27.62
CA ALA A 70 15.46 -3.09 -26.67
C ALA A 70 13.96 -3.17 -26.38
N TRP A 71 13.13 -3.38 -27.40
CA TRP A 71 11.68 -3.55 -27.24
C TRP A 71 11.32 -4.85 -26.51
N ALA A 72 12.11 -5.92 -26.64
CA ALA A 72 11.92 -7.17 -25.91
C ALA A 72 12.40 -7.10 -24.44
N ALA A 73 13.40 -6.27 -24.14
CA ALA A 73 13.94 -6.12 -22.79
C ALA A 73 12.93 -5.45 -21.83
N VAL A 74 12.13 -4.48 -22.32
CA VAL A 74 11.14 -3.77 -21.51
C VAL A 74 10.05 -4.67 -20.91
N PRO A 75 9.35 -5.54 -21.69
CA PRO A 75 8.35 -6.45 -21.15
C PRO A 75 8.98 -7.52 -20.25
N VAL A 76 10.20 -7.98 -20.54
CA VAL A 76 10.91 -8.95 -19.67
C VAL A 76 11.26 -8.32 -18.32
N ALA A 77 11.79 -7.09 -18.32
CA ALA A 77 12.13 -6.38 -17.09
C ALA A 77 10.90 -6.04 -16.26
N THR A 78 9.81 -5.61 -16.89
CA THR A 78 8.52 -5.36 -16.19
C THR A 78 7.87 -6.65 -15.70
N TYR A 79 7.96 -7.74 -16.45
CA TYR A 79 7.46 -9.04 -16.02
C TYR A 79 8.26 -9.61 -14.84
N LEU A 80 9.60 -9.54 -14.88
CA LEU A 80 10.46 -10.03 -13.78
C LEU A 80 10.26 -9.21 -12.51
N THR A 81 10.18 -7.89 -12.61
CA THR A 81 9.88 -7.04 -11.45
C THR A 81 8.50 -7.35 -10.87
N ALA A 82 7.46 -7.45 -11.71
CA ALA A 82 6.11 -7.84 -11.27
C ALA A 82 6.08 -9.24 -10.64
N ARG A 83 6.82 -10.21 -11.20
CA ARG A 83 6.91 -11.59 -10.69
C ARG A 83 7.65 -11.66 -9.35
N LEU A 84 8.77 -10.94 -9.20
CA LEU A 84 9.53 -10.86 -7.94
C LEU A 84 8.68 -10.26 -6.81
N ILE A 85 7.89 -9.22 -7.12
CA ILE A 85 6.98 -8.60 -6.16
C ILE A 85 5.85 -9.56 -5.76
N ARG A 86 5.30 -10.31 -6.73
CA ARG A 86 4.27 -11.31 -6.47
C ARG A 86 4.78 -12.50 -5.67
N GLY A 87 6.02 -12.95 -5.92
CA GLY A 87 6.68 -14.02 -5.19
C GLY A 87 7.07 -13.64 -3.75
N SER A 88 7.54 -12.40 -3.54
CA SER A 88 7.93 -11.89 -2.22
C SER A 88 6.74 -11.75 -1.25
N GLY A 89 5.52 -11.59 -1.78
CA GLY A 89 4.29 -11.58 -0.98
C GLY A 89 3.86 -12.95 -0.43
N SER A 90 4.38 -14.06 -0.97
CA SER A 90 3.95 -15.42 -0.60
C SER A 90 4.70 -16.01 0.61
N GLY A 91 5.70 -15.32 1.15
CA GLY A 91 6.50 -15.79 2.29
C GLY A 91 5.94 -15.47 3.68
N LYS A 92 4.80 -14.75 3.78
CA LYS A 92 4.22 -14.34 5.08
C LYS A 92 3.02 -15.17 5.54
N MET A 93 2.73 -16.31 4.91
CA MET A 93 1.65 -17.23 5.32
C MET A 93 2.15 -18.47 6.08
N LEU A 94 3.28 -18.42 6.78
CA LEU A 94 3.66 -19.46 7.75
C LEU A 94 4.20 -18.82 9.05
N ARG A 95 3.28 -18.35 9.89
CA ARG A 95 3.44 -18.33 11.35
C ARG A 95 2.04 -18.22 11.96
N ARG A 96 1.43 -19.39 12.15
CA ARG A 96 0.34 -19.61 13.08
C ARG A 96 0.87 -20.53 14.17
#